data_AF-A0A938LIQ8-F1
#
_entry.id   AF-A0A938LIQ8-F1
#
_cell.length_a   1.000
_cell.length_b   1.000
_cell.length_c   1.000
_cell.angle_alpha   90.00
_cell.angle_beta   90.00
_cell.angle_gamma   90.00
#
_symmetry.space_group_name_H-M   'P 1'
#
loop_
_entity.id
_entity.type
_entity.pdbx_description
1 polymer ?
#
loop_
_entity_poly.entity_id
_entity_poly.type
_entity_poly.pdbx_seq_one_letter_code
_entity_poly.pdbx_strand_id
1 'polypeptide(L)'
;MGLLSGFKSLFSARGRAQSLYERGFKKAKARDYDGAIADYGAVLRLDKAPQDIKAMALLNRGLALSMTKDDDAAAKDLQAVLALDKAPAAVVAAAREKIGRMRKRSKE
;
A
#
# COMPACT_ATOMS: atom_id res chain seq x y z
N MET A 1 -25.37 14.22 -29.82
CA MET A 1 -25.31 12.74 -29.77
C MET A 1 -24.28 12.30 -28.74
N GLY A 2 -24.61 12.42 -27.44
CA GLY A 2 -23.74 12.02 -26.33
C GLY A 2 -24.28 10.78 -25.66
N LEU A 3 -23.77 9.61 -26.01
CA LEU A 3 -24.29 8.32 -25.54
C LEU A 3 -23.20 7.25 -25.31
N LEU A 4 -21.97 7.67 -24.97
CA LEU A 4 -20.88 6.71 -24.65
C LEU A 4 -20.02 7.06 -23.42
N SER A 5 -20.32 8.12 -22.67
CA SER A 5 -19.56 8.45 -21.44
C SER A 5 -19.93 7.62 -20.19
N GLY A 6 -20.88 6.69 -20.29
CA GLY A 6 -21.39 5.91 -19.14
C GLY A 6 -20.65 4.59 -18.86
N PHE A 7 -19.93 4.01 -19.84
CA PHE A 7 -19.39 2.65 -19.72
C PHE A 7 -17.98 2.56 -19.12
N LYS A 8 -17.29 3.71 -18.93
CA LYS A 8 -15.89 3.75 -18.46
C LYS A 8 -15.74 3.55 -16.94
N SER A 9 -16.85 3.53 -16.20
CA SER A 9 -16.87 3.57 -14.72
C SER A 9 -16.70 2.21 -14.04
N LEU A 10 -17.19 1.12 -14.67
CA LEU A 10 -17.12 -0.23 -14.09
C LEU A 10 -15.69 -0.81 -14.02
N PHE A 11 -14.76 -0.24 -14.80
CA PHE A 11 -13.34 -0.63 -14.86
C PHE A 11 -12.39 0.49 -14.42
N SER A 12 -12.87 1.39 -13.54
CA SER A 12 -12.05 2.49 -13.06
C SER A 12 -10.77 1.97 -12.39
N ALA A 13 -9.65 2.64 -12.62
CA ALA A 13 -8.38 2.29 -11.99
C ALA A 13 -8.48 2.33 -10.46
N ARG A 14 -9.39 3.14 -9.92
CA ARG A 14 -9.75 3.17 -8.49
C ARG A 14 -10.37 1.85 -8.04
N GLY A 15 -11.39 1.33 -8.73
CA GLY A 15 -12.03 0.07 -8.37
C GLY A 15 -11.06 -1.12 -8.40
N ARG A 16 -10.20 -1.19 -9.42
CA ARG A 16 -9.14 -2.21 -9.51
C ARG A 16 -8.12 -2.09 -8.37
N ALA A 17 -7.64 -0.88 -8.10
CA ALA A 17 -6.71 -0.62 -6.99
C ALA A 17 -7.33 -0.98 -5.63
N GLN A 18 -8.59 -0.63 -5.42
CA GLN A 18 -9.32 -0.93 -4.19
C GLN A 18 -9.51 -2.44 -4.00
N SER A 19 -9.94 -3.17 -5.03
CA SER A 19 -10.13 -4.62 -4.95
C SER A 19 -8.82 -5.35 -4.62
N LEU A 20 -7.71 -4.98 -5.29
CA LEU A 20 -6.39 -5.54 -4.99
C LEU A 20 -5.95 -5.21 -3.55
N TYR A 21 -6.13 -3.96 -3.11
CA TYR A 21 -5.82 -3.54 -1.76
C TYR A 21 -6.61 -4.34 -0.71
N GLU A 22 -7.92 -4.47 -0.88
CA GLU A 22 -8.78 -5.21 0.05
C GLU A 22 -8.43 -6.69 0.09
N ARG A 23 -8.06 -7.29 -1.05
CA ARG A 23 -7.59 -8.68 -1.11
C ARG A 23 -6.26 -8.85 -0.35
N GLY A 24 -5.31 -7.94 -0.56
CA GLY A 24 -4.03 -7.94 0.18
C GLY A 24 -4.25 -7.78 1.68
N PHE A 25 -5.18 -6.92 2.09
CA PHE A 25 -5.55 -6.74 3.49
C PHE A 25 -6.12 -8.00 4.13
N LYS A 26 -7.03 -8.69 3.45
CA LYS A 26 -7.58 -9.98 3.92
C LYS A 26 -6.50 -11.04 4.08
N LYS A 27 -5.56 -11.14 3.13
CA LYS A 27 -4.42 -12.06 3.22
C LYS A 27 -3.47 -11.73 4.36
N ALA A 28 -3.14 -10.45 4.56
CA ALA A 28 -2.32 -10.02 5.69
C ALA A 28 -2.96 -10.36 7.05
N LYS A 29 -4.29 -10.20 7.17
CA LYS A 29 -5.04 -10.64 8.36
C LYS A 29 -4.98 -12.16 8.56
N ALA A 30 -4.99 -12.92 7.48
CA ALA A 30 -4.80 -14.38 7.48
C ALA A 30 -3.34 -14.81 7.67
N ARG A 31 -2.40 -13.87 7.89
CA ARG A 31 -0.95 -14.09 7.97
C ARG A 31 -0.31 -14.66 6.69
N ASP A 32 -1.03 -14.62 5.57
CA ASP A 32 -0.46 -14.82 4.24
C ASP A 32 0.23 -13.51 3.82
N TYR A 33 1.43 -13.29 4.36
CA TYR A 33 2.18 -12.06 4.13
C TYR A 33 2.71 -11.99 2.69
N ASP A 34 3.15 -13.10 2.11
CA ASP A 34 3.65 -13.14 0.74
C ASP A 34 2.53 -12.81 -0.27
N GLY A 35 1.36 -13.41 -0.09
CA GLY A 35 0.19 -13.10 -0.91
C GLY A 35 -0.29 -11.66 -0.73
N ALA A 36 -0.20 -11.11 0.48
CA ALA A 36 -0.51 -9.70 0.74
C ALA A 36 0.48 -8.76 0.06
N ILE A 37 1.78 -9.04 0.14
CA ILE A 37 2.86 -8.28 -0.49
C ILE A 37 2.66 -8.25 -2.01
N ALA A 38 2.31 -9.39 -2.61
CA ALA A 38 2.02 -9.49 -4.04
C ALA A 38 0.84 -8.59 -4.46
N ASP A 39 -0.25 -8.61 -3.68
CA ASP A 39 -1.46 -7.83 -3.97
C ASP A 39 -1.25 -6.32 -3.77
N TYR A 40 -0.58 -5.90 -2.69
CA TYR A 40 -0.21 -4.50 -2.53
C TYR A 40 0.77 -4.04 -3.61
N GLY A 41 1.74 -4.89 -4.00
CA GLY A 41 2.63 -4.60 -5.12
C GLY A 41 1.89 -4.42 -6.44
N ALA A 42 0.81 -5.17 -6.66
CA ALA A 42 -0.03 -5.00 -7.83
C ALA A 42 -0.74 -3.63 -7.84
N VAL A 43 -1.19 -3.11 -6.69
CA VAL A 43 -1.73 -1.73 -6.58
C VAL A 43 -0.68 -0.70 -7.04
N LEU A 44 0.57 -0.87 -6.61
CA LEU A 44 1.65 0.08 -6.90
C LEU A 44 2.09 0.07 -8.36
N ARG A 45 1.87 -1.05 -9.07
CA ARG A 45 2.09 -1.18 -10.53
C ARG A 45 0.95 -0.63 -11.38
N LEU A 46 -0.19 -0.25 -10.79
CA LEU A 46 -1.26 0.39 -11.54
C LEU A 46 -0.92 1.87 -11.79
N ASP A 47 -0.70 2.24 -13.06
CA ASP A 47 -0.37 3.62 -13.47
C ASP A 47 -1.33 4.64 -12.86
N LYS A 48 -2.63 4.38 -13.01
CA LYS A 48 -3.73 5.26 -12.58
C LYS A 48 -4.30 4.91 -11.20
N ALA A 49 -3.57 4.18 -10.36
CA ALA A 49 -4.02 3.97 -8.98
C ALA A 49 -4.06 5.30 -8.21
N PRO A 50 -5.16 5.59 -7.49
CA PRO A 50 -5.28 6.80 -6.68
C PRO A 50 -4.18 6.90 -5.62
N GLN A 51 -3.69 8.12 -5.35
CA GLN A 51 -2.58 8.34 -4.42
C GLN A 51 -2.91 7.93 -2.98
N ASP A 52 -4.17 8.08 -2.55
CA ASP A 52 -4.66 7.61 -1.25
C ASP A 52 -4.51 6.08 -1.12
N ILE A 53 -4.88 5.33 -2.17
CA ILE A 53 -4.77 3.87 -2.18
C ILE A 53 -3.31 3.43 -2.31
N LYS A 54 -2.50 4.12 -3.13
CA LYS A 54 -1.05 3.87 -3.22
C LYS A 54 -0.36 4.07 -1.86
N ALA A 55 -0.70 5.13 -1.12
CA ALA A 55 -0.15 5.38 0.20
C ALA A 55 -0.51 4.26 1.20
N MET A 56 -1.78 3.82 1.22
CA MET A 56 -2.20 2.70 2.07
C MET A 56 -1.53 1.37 1.67
N ALA A 57 -1.38 1.12 0.37
CA ALA A 57 -0.71 -0.08 -0.13
C ALA A 57 0.79 -0.11 0.23
N LEU A 58 1.50 1.02 0.11
CA LEU A 58 2.90 1.14 0.58
C LEU A 58 3.01 0.88 2.07
N LEU A 59 2.16 1.53 2.89
CA LEU A 59 2.15 1.32 4.34
C LEU A 59 1.95 -0.15 4.69
N ASN A 60 0.90 -0.78 4.17
CA ASN A 60 0.57 -2.15 4.52
C ASN A 60 1.52 -3.18 3.91
N ARG A 61 2.11 -2.91 2.74
CA ARG A 61 3.19 -3.74 2.20
C ARG A 61 4.44 -3.66 3.07
N GLY A 62 4.82 -2.46 3.51
CA GLY A 62 5.93 -2.29 4.46
C GLY A 62 5.68 -2.99 5.79
N LEU A 63 4.44 -2.97 6.30
CA LEU A 63 4.08 -3.75 7.49
C LEU A 63 4.21 -5.25 7.27
N ALA A 64 3.72 -5.77 6.14
CA ALA A 64 3.81 -7.20 5.80
C ALA A 64 5.26 -7.64 5.58
N LEU A 65 6.09 -6.85 4.89
CA LEU A 65 7.53 -7.10 4.72
C LEU A 65 8.27 -7.14 6.07
N SER A 66 7.91 -6.28 7.01
CA SER A 66 8.49 -6.33 8.35
C SER A 66 8.09 -7.60 9.13
N MET A 67 6.92 -8.20 8.82
CA MET A 67 6.52 -9.50 9.38
C MET A 67 7.31 -10.67 8.76
N THR A 68 7.78 -10.53 7.52
CA THR A 68 8.67 -11.49 6.86
C THR A 68 10.16 -11.24 7.15
N LYS A 69 10.48 -10.32 8.09
CA LYS A 69 11.83 -9.88 8.46
C LYS A 69 12.60 -9.17 7.34
N ASP A 70 11.94 -8.76 6.26
CA ASP A 70 12.53 -7.89 5.24
C ASP A 70 12.36 -6.42 5.64
N ASP A 71 13.10 -6.04 6.67
CA ASP A 71 13.02 -4.69 7.25
C ASP A 71 13.59 -3.62 6.32
N ASP A 72 14.51 -3.97 5.43
CA ASP A 72 15.07 -3.04 4.45
C ASP A 72 14.04 -2.67 3.39
N ALA A 73 13.35 -3.66 2.80
CA ALA A 73 12.27 -3.39 1.87
C ALA A 73 11.10 -2.68 2.56
N ALA A 74 10.78 -3.08 3.80
CA ALA A 74 9.77 -2.40 4.59
C ALA A 74 10.11 -0.91 4.82
N ALA A 75 11.35 -0.59 5.19
CA ALA A 75 11.76 0.80 5.39
C ALA A 75 11.66 1.63 4.12
N LYS A 76 12.01 1.06 2.95
CA LYS A 76 11.86 1.73 1.65
C LYS A 76 10.41 2.08 1.35
N ASP A 77 9.50 1.14 1.56
CA ASP A 77 8.06 1.37 1.34
C ASP A 77 7.50 2.44 2.27
N LEU A 78 7.87 2.41 3.55
CA LEU A 78 7.43 3.40 4.53
C LEU A 78 8.00 4.79 4.23
N GLN A 79 9.23 4.88 3.72
CA GLN A 79 9.80 6.15 3.26
C GLN A 79 9.08 6.68 2.01
N ALA A 80 8.70 5.80 1.09
CA ALA A 80 7.92 6.18 -0.08
C ALA A 80 6.56 6.78 0.29
N VAL A 81 5.92 6.35 1.39
CA VAL A 81 4.72 7.02 1.93
C VAL A 81 5.00 8.49 2.26
N LEU A 82 6.14 8.78 2.88
CA LEU A 82 6.50 10.14 3.29
C LEU A 82 6.83 11.06 2.10
N ALA A 83 7.20 10.47 0.96
CA ALA A 83 7.50 11.18 -0.27
C ALA A 83 6.27 11.42 -1.17
N LEU A 84 5.09 10.91 -0.80
CA LEU A 84 3.86 11.15 -1.57
C LEU A 84 3.23 12.50 -1.21
N ASP A 85 3.10 13.38 -2.21
CA ASP A 85 2.53 14.73 -2.07
C ASP A 85 1.14 14.76 -1.39
N LYS A 86 0.30 13.75 -1.66
CA LYS A 86 -1.09 13.67 -1.17
C LYS A 86 -1.36 12.41 -0.36
N ALA A 87 -0.41 11.96 0.45
CA ALA A 87 -0.65 10.88 1.40
C ALA A 87 -1.59 11.34 2.53
N PRO A 88 -2.57 10.52 2.95
CA PRO A 88 -3.40 10.83 4.10
C PRO A 88 -2.55 10.99 5.37
N ALA A 89 -2.82 12.01 6.19
CA ALA A 89 -2.01 12.33 7.37
C ALA A 89 -1.87 11.14 8.36
N ALA A 90 -2.94 10.37 8.53
CA ALA A 90 -2.92 9.16 9.37
C ALA A 90 -1.93 8.09 8.84
N VAL A 91 -1.84 7.93 7.52
CA VAL A 91 -0.93 6.97 6.87
C VAL A 91 0.52 7.44 7.04
N VAL A 92 0.77 8.74 6.90
CA VAL A 92 2.09 9.36 7.14
C VAL A 92 2.52 9.18 8.60
N ALA A 93 1.62 9.42 9.56
CA ALA A 93 1.91 9.25 10.98
C ALA A 93 2.27 7.79 11.31
N ALA A 94 1.48 6.83 10.82
CA ALA A 94 1.73 5.41 11.01
C ALA A 94 3.07 4.97 10.40
N ALA A 95 3.42 5.48 9.22
CA ALA A 95 4.69 5.19 8.58
C ALA A 95 5.88 5.71 9.40
N ARG A 96 5.81 6.94 9.90
CA ARG A 96 6.85 7.53 10.78
C ARG A 96 7.04 6.72 12.06
N GLU A 97 5.94 6.35 12.72
CA GLU A 97 5.98 5.54 13.94
C GLU A 97 6.64 4.18 13.69
N LYS A 98 6.24 3.51 12.59
CA LYS A 98 6.81 2.20 12.23
C LYS A 98 8.31 2.30 11.92
N ILE A 99 8.75 3.29 11.15
CA ILE A 99 10.19 3.54 10.91
C ILE A 99 10.94 3.74 12.22
N GLY A 100 10.38 4.53 13.15
CA GLY A 100 10.96 4.76 14.46
C GLY A 100 11.16 3.47 15.26
N ARG A 101 10.17 2.57 15.25
CA ARG A 101 10.26 1.26 15.91
C ARG A 101 11.30 0.35 15.25
N MET A 102 11.35 0.30 13.93
CA MET A 102 12.31 -0.54 13.19
C MET A 102 13.77 -0.12 13.46
N ARG A 103 14.03 1.19 13.53
CA ARG A 103 15.36 1.72 13.88
C ARG A 103 15.82 1.35 15.30
N LYS A 104 14.88 1.15 16.23
CA LYS A 104 15.21 0.70 17.59
C LYS A 104 15.57 -0.78 17.60
N ARG A 105 14.76 -1.62 16.94
CA ARG A 105 14.99 -3.07 16.80
C ARG A 105 16.33 -3.40 16.11
N SER A 106 16.79 -2.58 15.17
CA SER A 106 18.06 -2.78 14.49
C SER A 106 19.30 -2.47 15.35
N LYS A 107 19.13 -1.84 16.52
CA LYS A 107 20.23 -1.45 17.42
C LYS A 107 20.37 -2.37 18.63
N GLU A 108 19.50 -3.37 18.75
CA GLU A 108 19.50 -4.42 19.77
C GLU A 108 20.12 -5.70 19.19
#